data_AF-A0A6J7AU21-F1
#
_entry.id   AF-A0A6J7AU21-F1
#
_cell.length_a   1.000
_cell.length_b   1.000
_cell.length_c   1.000
_cell.angle_alpha   90.00
_cell.angle_beta   90.00
_cell.angle_gamma   90.00
#
_symmetry.space_group_name_H-M   'P 1'
#
loop_
_entity.id
_entity.type
_entity.pdbx_description
1 polymer ?
#
loop_
_entity_poly.entity_id
_entity_poly.type
_entity_poly.pdbx_seq_one_letter_code
_entity_poly.pdbx_strand_id
1 'polypeptide(L)' 'MQRRARKVFWLNPEPRSYWDTGDSIVGEYATYCDGTFEVRNLRQLEAFVENLV' A
#
# COMPACT_ATOMS: atom_id res chain seq x y z
N MET A 1 -11.14 -12.10 11.06
CA MET A 1 -11.77 -11.12 10.16
C MET A 1 -11.74 -11.68 8.73
N GLN A 2 -12.78 -11.47 7.94
CA GLN A 2 -13.25 -12.35 6.86
C GLN A 2 -12.28 -12.57 5.67
N ARG A 3 -12.02 -13.84 5.30
CA ARG A 3 -11.18 -14.31 4.16
C ARG A 3 -11.84 -14.09 2.79
N ARG A 4 -12.08 -12.84 2.37
CA ARG A 4 -12.56 -12.58 0.98
C ARG A 4 -11.43 -12.55 -0.04
N ALA A 5 -10.21 -12.16 0.36
CA ALA A 5 -9.03 -12.09 -0.49
C ALA A 5 -7.90 -12.95 0.07
N ARG A 6 -7.01 -13.44 -0.81
CA ARG A 6 -5.81 -14.21 -0.44
C ARG A 6 -4.66 -13.32 0.05
N LYS A 7 -4.51 -12.13 -0.55
CA LYS A 7 -3.57 -11.07 -0.17
C LYS A 7 -4.25 -9.71 -0.46
N VAL A 8 -4.03 -8.70 0.37
CA VAL A 8 -4.56 -7.34 0.27
C VAL A 8 -3.38 -6.37 0.38
N PHE A 9 -3.15 -5.59 -0.67
CA PHE A 9 -2.08 -4.60 -0.70
C PHE A 9 -2.63 -3.21 -1.01
N TRP A 10 -2.09 -2.19 -0.34
CA TRP A 10 -2.41 -0.79 -0.62
C TRP A 10 -1.26 -0.12 -1.35
N LEU A 11 -1.52 0.36 -2.57
CA LEU A 11 -0.56 1.11 -3.37
C LEU A 11 -0.93 2.59 -3.31
N ASN A 12 -0.20 3.37 -2.51
CA ASN A 12 -0.47 4.77 -2.28
C ASN A 12 0.40 5.65 -3.21
N PRO A 13 -0.18 6.53 -4.05
CA PRO A 13 0.59 7.48 -4.86
C PRO A 13 1.12 8.69 -4.07
N GLU A 14 0.72 8.86 -2.83
CA GLU A 14 1.27 9.89 -1.95
C GLU A 14 2.68 9.50 -1.46
N PRO A 15 3.66 10.44 -1.43
CA PRO A 15 4.96 10.16 -0.84
C PRO A 15 4.84 9.77 0.63
N ARG A 16 5.60 8.78 1.07
CA ARG A 16 5.52 8.21 2.42
C ARG A 16 5.75 9.24 3.53
N SER A 17 6.47 10.32 3.25
CA SER A 17 6.64 11.45 4.19
C SER A 17 5.34 12.19 4.52
N TYR A 18 4.30 12.04 3.71
CA TYR A 18 2.98 12.64 3.93
C TYR A 18 1.96 11.63 4.48
N TRP A 19 2.32 10.35 4.60
CA TRP A 19 1.43 9.38 5.21
C TRP A 19 1.20 9.75 6.67
N ASP A 20 -0.05 9.59 7.12
CA ASP A 20 -0.49 9.97 8.46
C ASP A 20 -0.34 11.48 8.75
N THR A 21 -0.31 12.29 7.69
CA THR A 21 -0.40 13.75 7.75
C THR A 21 -1.66 14.24 7.04
N GLY A 22 -2.26 15.32 7.54
CA GLY A 22 -3.49 15.87 6.97
C GLY A 22 -4.68 14.91 7.13
N ASP A 23 -5.30 14.55 6.01
CA ASP A 23 -6.42 13.59 5.91
C ASP A 23 -5.97 12.17 5.53
N SER A 24 -4.67 11.97 5.33
CA SER A 24 -4.07 10.64 5.13
C SER A 24 -4.04 9.89 6.45
N ILE A 25 -4.64 8.69 6.52
CA ILE A 25 -4.65 7.79 7.71
C ILE A 25 -4.19 6.38 7.33
N VAL A 26 -3.18 6.31 6.45
CA VAL A 26 -2.67 5.05 5.87
C VAL A 26 -2.22 4.08 6.96
N GLY A 27 -1.67 4.56 8.07
CA GLY A 27 -1.26 3.75 9.21
C GLY A 27 -2.42 2.96 9.83
N GLU A 28 -3.62 3.54 9.89
CA GLU A 28 -4.81 2.82 10.37
C GLU A 28 -5.20 1.68 9.40
N TYR A 29 -5.18 1.95 8.09
CA TYR A 29 -5.50 0.95 7.08
C TYR A 29 -4.42 -0.12 6.92
N ALA A 30 -3.15 0.22 7.18
CA ALA A 30 -2.02 -0.70 7.06
C ALA A 30 -2.19 -1.95 7.95
N THR A 31 -2.84 -1.79 9.11
CA THR A 31 -3.14 -2.90 10.03
C THR A 31 -4.05 -3.98 9.41
N TYR A 32 -4.79 -3.63 8.34
CA TYR A 32 -5.71 -4.53 7.64
C TYR A 32 -5.17 -5.01 6.28
N CYS A 33 -3.94 -4.62 5.92
CA CYS A 33 -3.31 -4.99 4.65
C CYS A 33 -2.13 -5.95 4.91
N ASP A 34 -1.85 -6.83 3.94
CA ASP A 34 -0.62 -7.63 3.91
C ASP A 34 0.62 -6.77 3.58
N GLY A 35 0.41 -5.57 3.03
CA GLY A 35 1.46 -4.57 2.88
C GLY A 35 0.96 -3.26 2.26
N THR A 36 1.64 -2.17 2.59
CA THR A 36 1.37 -0.82 2.09
C THR A 36 2.61 -0.23 1.43
N PHE A 37 2.49 0.21 0.19
CA PHE A 37 3.63 0.61 -0.65
C PHE A 37 3.39 2.00 -1.24
N GLU A 38 4.43 2.85 -1.20
CA GLU A 38 4.45 4.08 -1.99
C GLU A 38 4.69 3.68 -3.45
N VAL A 39 3.71 3.94 -4.32
CA VAL A 39 3.77 3.65 -5.76
C VAL A 39 3.19 4.82 -6.53
N ARG A 40 4.08 5.62 -7.10
CA ARG A 40 3.82 6.93 -7.72
C ARG A 40 4.05 6.94 -9.22
N ASN A 41 4.60 5.87 -9.77
CA ASN A 41 4.91 5.73 -11.18
C ASN A 41 4.99 4.25 -11.61
N LEU A 42 5.04 4.03 -12.92
CA LEU A 42 5.06 2.68 -13.51
C LEU A 42 6.27 1.86 -13.08
N ARG A 43 7.45 2.46 -12.95
CA ARG A 43 8.65 1.72 -12.51
C ARG A 43 8.49 1.16 -11.08
N GLN A 44 7.87 1.91 -10.19
CA GLN A 44 7.56 1.45 -8.84
C GLN A 44 6.48 0.37 -8.83
N LEU A 45 5.48 0.48 -9.73
CA LEU A 45 4.45 -0.54 -9.87
C LEU A 45 5.04 -1.85 -10.40
N GLU A 46 5.87 -1.79 -11.43
CA GLU A 46 6.62 -2.93 -11.98
C GLU A 46 7.44 -3.61 -10.88
N ALA A 47 8.23 -2.83 -10.14
CA ALA A 47 9.02 -3.36 -9.02
C ALA A 47 8.13 -4.03 -7.95
N PHE A 48 6.98 -3.44 -7.60
CA PHE A 48 6.06 -4.08 -6.66
C PHE A 48 5.54 -5.42 -7.19
N VAL A 49 5.14 -5.47 -8.47
CA VAL A 49 4.61 -6.70 -9.09
C VAL A 49 5.67 -7.80 -9.18
N GLU A 50 6.93 -7.46 -9.47
CA GLU A 50 8.04 -8.42 -9.48
C GLU A 50 8.29 -9.05 -8.10
N ASN A 51 7.98 -8.35 -7.01
CA ASN A 51 8.17 -8.84 -5.63
C ASN A 51 6.98 -9.67 -5.10
N LEU A 52 5.91 -9.87 -5.87
CA LEU A 52 4.68 -10.55 -5.41
C LEU A 52 4.70 -12.09 -5.43
N VAL A 53 5.86 -12.70 -5.74
CA VAL A 53 6.07 -14.15 -5.89
C VAL A 53 5.51 -14.97 -4.72
#